data_AF-T0GMD0-F1
#
_entry.id   AF-T0GMD0-F1
#
_cell.length_a   1.000
_cell.length_b   1.000
_cell.length_c   1.000
_cell.angle_alpha   90.00
_cell.angle_beta   90.00
_cell.angle_gamma   90.00
#
_symmetry.space_group_name_H-M   'P 1'
#
loop_
_entity.id
_entity.type
_entity.pdbx_description
1 polymer ?
#
loop_
_entity_poly.entity_id
_entity_poly.type
_entity_poly.pdbx_seq_one_letter_code
_entity_poly.pdbx_strand_id
1 'polypeptide(L)'
;MEIWLWAALYLLLDAFPNLEHSLYFSTSTYVTIGYGDVVLPIGIRILGVIEGANGIILIGWSTAFFFSIVDRLKLLERDFEKG
;
A
#
# COMPACT_ATOMS: atom_id res chain seq x y z
N MET A 1 -3.77 6.43 -1.95
CA MET A 1 -5.21 6.63 -1.70
C MET A 1 -5.84 5.41 -1.03
N GLU A 2 -5.28 4.24 -1.26
CA GLU A 2 -5.77 2.91 -0.90
C GLU A 2 -5.75 2.69 0.61
N ILE A 3 -4.70 3.16 1.29
CA ILE A 3 -4.62 3.20 2.76
C ILE A 3 -5.82 3.96 3.36
N TRP A 4 -6.17 5.11 2.79
CA TRP A 4 -7.32 5.89 3.28
C TRP A 4 -8.66 5.18 3.03
N LEU A 5 -8.77 4.46 1.91
CA LEU A 5 -9.97 3.67 1.60
C LEU A 5 -10.13 2.49 2.58
N TRP A 6 -9.05 1.79 2.90
CA TRP A 6 -9.06 0.72 3.90
C TRP A 6 -9.33 1.25 5.30
N ALA A 7 -8.68 2.34 5.70
CA ALA A 7 -8.97 3.00 6.98
C ALA A 7 -10.44 3.41 7.09
N ALA A 8 -11.03 3.97 6.02
CA ALA A 8 -12.46 4.30 5.98
C ALA A 8 -13.34 3.04 6.07
N LEU A 9 -12.96 1.94 5.40
CA LEU A 9 -13.67 0.66 5.52
C LEU A 9 -13.65 0.14 6.96
N TYR A 10 -12.51 0.20 7.64
CA TYR A 10 -12.40 -0.24 9.03
C TYR A 10 -13.22 0.62 10.00
N LEU A 11 -13.33 1.92 9.75
CA LEU A 11 -14.24 2.80 10.48
C LEU A 11 -15.71 2.44 10.25
N LEU A 12 -16.11 2.16 9.01
CA LEU A 12 -17.48 1.78 8.67
C LEU A 12 -17.88 0.42 9.26
N LEU A 13 -16.92 -0.48 9.43
CA LEU A 13 -17.11 -1.79 10.07
C LEU A 13 -17.02 -1.74 11.59
N ASP A 14 -16.82 -0.56 12.18
CA ASP A 14 -16.60 -0.35 13.62
C ASP A 14 -15.48 -1.26 14.16
N ALA A 15 -14.45 -1.50 13.33
CA ALA A 15 -13.36 -2.41 13.64
C ALA A 15 -12.39 -1.84 14.68
N PHE A 16 -12.34 -0.51 14.78
CA PHE A 16 -11.45 0.24 15.68
C PHE A 16 -12.17 1.48 16.24
N PRO A 17 -11.77 1.96 17.44
CA PRO A 17 -12.49 3.03 18.14
C PRO A 17 -12.34 4.42 17.52
N ASN A 18 -11.33 4.65 16.68
CA ASN A 18 -11.07 5.95 16.08
C ASN A 18 -10.35 5.84 14.72
N LEU A 19 -10.26 6.98 14.02
CA LEU A 19 -9.57 7.08 12.73
C LEU A 19 -8.08 6.79 12.86
N GLU A 20 -7.46 7.19 13.97
CA GLU A 20 -6.03 6.99 14.21
C GLU A 20 -5.66 5.49 14.18
N HIS A 21 -6.36 4.65 14.95
CA HIS A 21 -6.17 3.21 14.96
C HIS A 21 -6.46 2.58 13.60
N SER A 22 -7.51 3.02 12.91
CA SER A 22 -7.87 2.51 11.58
C SER A 22 -6.81 2.83 10.55
N LEU A 23 -6.29 4.06 10.55
CA LEU A 23 -5.25 4.50 9.64
C LEU A 23 -3.90 3.87 9.98
N TYR A 24 -3.59 3.71 11.26
CA TYR A 24 -2.39 3.03 11.74
C TYR A 24 -2.38 1.55 11.33
N PHE A 25 -3.48 0.83 11.57
CA PHE A 25 -3.63 -0.56 11.16
C PHE A 25 -3.53 -0.71 9.64
N SER A 26 -4.26 0.13 8.90
CA SER A 26 -4.25 0.10 7.44
C SER A 26 -2.85 0.38 6.88
N THR A 27 -2.18 1.42 7.35
CA THR A 27 -0.83 1.77 6.90
C THR A 27 0.15 0.63 7.19
N SER A 28 0.20 0.15 8.45
CA SER A 28 1.14 -0.90 8.85
C SER A 28 0.89 -2.22 8.11
N THR A 29 -0.37 -2.54 7.81
CA THR A 29 -0.76 -3.73 7.04
C THR A 29 -0.41 -3.58 5.56
N TYR A 30 -0.75 -2.44 4.94
CA TYR A 30 -0.47 -2.15 3.54
C TYR A 30 1.03 -2.19 3.22
N VAL A 31 1.88 -1.67 4.10
CA VAL A 31 3.34 -1.75 3.93
C VAL A 31 3.96 -3.01 4.53
N THR A 32 3.14 -3.98 4.96
CA THR A 32 3.54 -5.28 5.50
C THR A 32 4.43 -5.22 6.75
N ILE A 33 4.35 -4.14 7.52
CA ILE A 33 5.07 -4.01 8.79
C ILE A 33 4.46 -4.94 9.85
N GLY A 34 3.13 -4.87 10.03
CA GLY A 34 2.39 -5.78 10.92
C GLY A 34 2.87 -5.81 12.37
N TYR A 35 3.02 -4.65 13.03
CA TYR A 35 3.49 -4.55 14.42
C TYR A 35 2.75 -5.45 15.42
N GLY A 36 1.47 -5.74 15.17
CA GLY A 36 0.68 -6.69 15.94
C GLY A 36 0.12 -6.15 17.27
N ASP A 37 0.36 -4.88 17.55
CA ASP A 37 -0.22 -4.12 18.66
C ASP A 37 -1.69 -3.72 18.40
N VAL A 38 -2.02 -3.43 17.14
CA VAL A 38 -3.39 -3.22 16.66
C VAL A 38 -3.74 -4.35 15.69
N VAL A 39 -4.81 -5.09 15.98
CA VAL A 39 -5.23 -6.25 15.16
C VAL A 39 -6.74 -6.25 14.93
N LEU A 40 -7.16 -6.75 13.77
CA LEU A 40 -8.57 -6.92 13.43
C LEU A 40 -9.22 -8.06 14.24
N PRO A 41 -10.50 -7.92 14.62
CA PRO A 41 -11.29 -9.00 15.21
C PRO A 41 -11.36 -10.25 14.32
N ILE A 42 -11.54 -11.42 14.94
CA ILE A 42 -11.53 -12.74 14.27
C ILE A 42 -12.50 -12.83 13.08
N GLY A 43 -13.65 -12.16 13.12
CA GLY A 43 -14.64 -12.19 12.04
C GLY A 43 -14.21 -11.47 10.76
N ILE A 44 -13.31 -10.49 10.86
CA ILE A 44 -12.91 -9.62 9.74
C ILE A 44 -11.40 -9.59 9.48
N ARG A 45 -10.59 -10.33 10.24
CA ARG A 45 -9.12 -10.39 10.07
C ARG A 45 -8.63 -10.78 8.68
N ILE A 46 -9.46 -11.46 7.88
CA ILE A 46 -9.16 -11.78 6.48
C ILE A 46 -8.96 -10.51 5.63
N LEU A 47 -9.63 -9.42 5.98
CA LEU A 47 -9.47 -8.13 5.30
C LEU A 47 -8.05 -7.59 5.44
N GLY A 48 -7.44 -7.72 6.62
CA GLY A 48 -6.04 -7.32 6.83
C GLY A 48 -5.07 -8.13 5.96
N VAL A 49 -5.31 -9.43 5.78
CA VAL A 49 -4.48 -10.25 4.88
C VAL A 49 -4.63 -9.80 3.42
N ILE A 50 -5.86 -9.49 3.00
CA ILE A 50 -6.14 -9.00 1.64
C ILE A 50 -5.51 -7.62 1.42
N GLU A 51 -5.60 -6.72 2.39
CA GLU A 51 -4.97 -5.40 2.35
C GLU A 51 -3.45 -5.52 2.21
N GLY A 52 -2.81 -6.39 2.99
CA GLY A 52 -1.37 -6.61 2.91
C GLY A 52 -0.94 -7.14 1.53
N ALA A 53 -1.69 -8.10 0.97
CA ALA A 53 -1.43 -8.60 -0.39
C ALA A 53 -1.59 -7.49 -1.44
N ASN A 54 -2.63 -6.65 -1.32
CA ASN A 54 -2.85 -5.52 -2.21
C ASN A 54 -1.70 -4.51 -2.13
N GLY A 55 -1.23 -4.21 -0.91
CA GLY A 55 -0.09 -3.32 -0.69
C GLY A 55 1.18 -3.79 -1.39
N ILE A 56 1.54 -5.08 -1.26
CA ILE A 56 2.69 -5.66 -1.98
C ILE A 56 2.55 -5.52 -3.49
N ILE A 57 1.38 -5.84 -4.04
CA ILE A 57 1.12 -5.79 -5.48
C ILE A 57 1.27 -4.36 -6.00
N LEU A 58 0.69 -3.38 -5.30
CA LEU A 58 0.73 -1.98 -5.71
C LEU A 58 2.12 -1.36 -5.58
N ILE A 59 2.88 -1.72 -4.53
CA ILE A 59 4.28 -1.31 -4.37
C ILE A 59 5.14 -1.92 -5.48
N GLY A 60 4.96 -3.21 -5.77
CA GLY A 60 5.66 -3.90 -6.86
C GLY A 60 5.36 -3.28 -8.22
N TRP A 61 4.10 -2.94 -8.47
CA TRP A 61 3.68 -2.30 -9.71
C TRP A 61 4.24 -0.87 -9.85
N SER A 62 4.22 -0.08 -8.77
CA SER A 62 4.80 1.26 -8.73
C SER A 62 6.31 1.23 -9.02
N THR A 63 7.01 0.24 -8.47
CA THR A 63 8.44 0.02 -8.71
C THR A 63 8.70 -0.32 -10.18
N ALA A 64 7.96 -1.27 -10.76
CA ALA A 64 8.09 -1.64 -12.17
C ALA A 64 7.82 -0.47 -13.12
N PHE A 65 6.78 0.33 -12.82
CA PHE A 65 6.46 1.53 -13.58
C PHE A 65 7.59 2.57 -13.50
N PHE A 66 8.12 2.84 -12.30
CA PHE A 66 9.25 3.75 -12.12
C PHE A 66 10.48 3.29 -12.89
N PHE A 67 10.83 2.00 -12.84
CA PHE A 67 11.92 1.43 -13.62
C PHE A 67 11.72 1.63 -15.14
N SER A 68 10.50 1.45 -15.65
CA SER A 68 10.19 1.68 -17.06
C SER A 68 10.40 3.14 -17.49
N ILE A 69 10.05 4.10 -16.63
CA ILE A 69 10.31 5.52 -16.89
C ILE A 69 11.81 5.82 -16.92
N VAL A 70 12.55 5.33 -15.92
CA VAL A 70 13.99 5.54 -15.83
C VAL A 70 14.71 4.91 -17.03
N ASP A 71 14.27 3.74 -17.48
CA ASP A 71 14.81 3.09 -18.67
C ASP A 71 14.58 3.92 -19.94
N ARG A 72 13.36 4.44 -20.14
CA ARG A 72 13.05 5.35 -21.25
C ARG A 72 13.85 6.65 -21.21
N LEU A 73 14.06 7.23 -20.02
CA LEU A 73 14.84 8.45 -19.87
C LEU A 73 16.31 8.23 -20.28
N LYS A 74 16.90 7.09 -19.87
CA LYS A 74 18.27 6.72 -20.25
C LYS A 74 18.42 6.50 -21.76
N LEU A 75 17.39 5.96 -22.42
CA LEU A 75 17.41 5.81 -23.88
C LEU A 75 17.42 7.17 -24.58
N LEU A 76 16.61 8.13 -24.11
CA LEU A 76 16.60 9.48 -24.67
C LEU A 76 17.94 10.21 -24.47
N GLU A 77 18.55 10.09 -23.28
CA GLU A 77 19.86 10.71 -23.00
C GLU A 77 20.95 10.21 -23.94
N ARG A 78 20.96 8.90 -24.25
CA ARG A 78 21.88 8.30 -25.22
C ARG A 78 21.70 8.77 -26.65
N ASP A 79 20.50 9.20 -27.03
CA ASP A 79 20.23 9.76 -28.36
C ASP A 79 20.70 11.22 -28.45
N PHE A 80 20.62 12.00 -27.36
CA PHE A 80 21.18 13.36 -27.29
C PHE A 80 22.71 13.39 -27.32
N GLU A 81 23.39 12.41 -26.69
CA GLU A 81 24.86 12.35 -26.69
C GLU A 81 25.48 11.96 -28.05
N LYS A 82 24.67 11.43 -28.98
CA LYS A 82 25.12 10.94 -30.30
C LYS A 82 24.90 11.92 -31.45
N GLY A 83 24.23 13.05 -31.22
CA GLY A 83 24.00 14.12 -32.19
C GLY A 83 24.97 15.28 -32.01
#